data_AF-A0A5K7X8X5-F1
#
_entry.id   AF-A0A5K7X8X5-F1
#
_cell.length_a   1.000
_cell.length_b   1.000
_cell.length_c   1.000
_cell.angle_alpha   90.00
_cell.angle_beta   90.00
_cell.angle_gamma   90.00
#
_symmetry.space_group_name_H-M   'P 1'
#
loop_
_entity.id
_entity.type
_entity.pdbx_description
1 polymer ?
#
loop_
_entity_poly.entity_id
_entity_poly.type
_entity_poly.pdbx_seq_one_letter_code
_entity_poly.pdbx_strand_id
1 'polypeptide(L)'
;MDLLKLKTDPKYGFYPWWPEDGDDWVHPEDVPTAHETIPSPRVFRRDGEHGPFVTLHYGQLQLRVKRTMWQEVPWEGYEVGDWVEVLSRGQKNTPRTGTIREMEWEPRARSMRYFIEEAGNPIPNAYTADDLRHVEPVLPVDDPATITPTIPVPAEDADARAQL
;
A
#
# COMPACT_ATOMS: atom_id res chain seq x y z
N MET A 1 7.81 -36.29 -10.47
CA MET A 1 8.54 -35.78 -9.30
C MET A 1 8.21 -34.31 -9.19
N ASP A 2 7.04 -33.99 -8.63
CA ASP A 2 6.67 -32.61 -8.30
C ASP A 2 7.39 -32.25 -7.00
N LEU A 3 8.54 -31.57 -7.15
CA LEU A 3 9.14 -30.86 -6.04
C LEU A 3 8.15 -29.76 -5.65
N LEU A 4 7.48 -29.99 -4.52
CA LEU A 4 6.82 -28.98 -3.71
C LEU A 4 7.61 -27.68 -3.82
N LYS A 5 7.13 -26.75 -4.66
CA LYS A 5 7.45 -25.34 -4.51
C LYS A 5 7.01 -25.03 -3.09
N LEU A 6 7.92 -25.08 -2.12
CA LEU A 6 7.72 -24.40 -0.87
C LEU A 6 7.58 -22.94 -1.26
N LYS A 7 6.33 -22.55 -1.48
CA LYS A 7 5.89 -21.18 -1.51
C LYS A 7 6.11 -20.68 -0.10
N THR A 8 7.36 -20.39 0.24
CA THR A 8 7.67 -19.56 1.40
C THR A 8 7.15 -18.20 1.03
N ASP A 9 5.88 -17.99 1.37
CA ASP A 9 5.12 -16.75 1.23
C ASP A 9 5.92 -15.56 1.77
N PRO A 10 5.59 -14.34 1.31
CA PRO A 10 6.30 -13.14 1.71
C PRO A 10 6.39 -13.04 3.22
N LYS A 11 7.63 -12.90 3.69
CA LYS A 11 7.90 -12.66 5.10
C LYS A 11 7.95 -11.15 5.30
N TYR A 12 7.31 -10.64 6.34
CA TYR A 12 7.38 -9.22 6.72
C TYR A 12 8.38 -9.03 7.83
N GLY A 13 9.08 -7.90 7.83
CA GLY A 13 10.13 -7.65 8.81
C GLY A 13 10.85 -6.34 8.58
N PHE A 14 11.76 -6.01 9.49
CA PHE A 14 12.51 -4.77 9.46
C PHE A 14 13.97 -4.99 9.87
N TYR A 15 14.81 -3.99 9.61
CA TYR A 15 16.23 -4.00 9.95
C TYR A 15 16.49 -3.01 11.10
N PRO A 16 16.48 -3.49 12.36
CA PRO A 16 16.81 -2.65 13.53
C PRO A 16 18.27 -2.17 13.55
N TRP A 17 19.17 -2.83 12.82
CA TRP A 17 20.58 -2.49 12.67
C TRP A 17 21.06 -2.84 11.26
N TRP A 18 22.21 -2.30 10.87
CA TRP A 18 22.90 -2.70 9.65
C TRP A 18 23.46 -4.12 9.82
N PRO A 19 23.08 -5.10 8.99
CA PRO A 19 23.21 -6.52 9.32
C PRO A 19 24.60 -7.13 9.17
N GLU A 20 25.48 -6.54 8.36
CA GLU A 20 26.84 -7.02 8.11
C GLU A 20 27.85 -5.87 8.17
N ASP A 21 29.13 -6.17 8.36
CA ASP A 21 30.18 -5.17 8.18
C ASP A 21 30.33 -4.86 6.68
N GLY A 22 29.98 -3.64 6.28
CA GLY A 22 30.01 -3.20 4.88
C GLY A 22 28.73 -3.50 4.10
N ASP A 23 28.83 -3.43 2.77
CA ASP A 23 27.66 -3.33 1.88
C ASP A 23 27.44 -4.56 1.00
N ASP A 24 28.28 -5.60 1.15
CA ASP A 24 28.29 -6.79 0.27
C ASP A 24 26.98 -7.60 0.30
N TRP A 25 26.12 -7.35 1.29
CA TRP A 25 24.81 -7.95 1.42
C TRP A 25 23.72 -7.23 0.63
N VAL A 26 23.96 -6.00 0.15
CA VAL A 26 23.05 -5.25 -0.71
C VAL A 26 23.55 -5.35 -2.16
N HIS A 27 22.63 -5.39 -3.12
CA HIS A 27 23.01 -5.27 -4.51
C HIS A 27 23.71 -3.91 -4.74
N PRO A 28 24.85 -3.84 -5.46
CA PRO A 28 25.65 -2.61 -5.56
C PRO A 28 24.88 -1.35 -6.01
N GLU A 29 23.90 -1.51 -6.90
CA GLU A 29 23.04 -0.41 -7.37
C GLU A 29 22.06 0.11 -6.31
N ASP A 30 21.72 -0.73 -5.32
CA ASP A 30 20.72 -0.42 -4.30
C ASP A 30 21.37 0.07 -3.00
N VAL A 31 22.72 0.06 -2.90
CA VAL A 31 23.48 0.47 -1.71
C VAL A 31 23.14 1.89 -1.24
N PRO A 32 23.10 2.94 -2.10
CA PRO A 32 22.75 4.28 -1.64
C PRO A 32 21.36 4.33 -1.00
N THR A 33 20.38 3.69 -1.64
CA THR A 33 19.00 3.65 -1.15
C THR A 33 18.86 2.82 0.13
N ALA A 34 19.64 1.74 0.28
CA ALA A 34 19.68 0.97 1.51
C ALA A 34 20.22 1.82 2.69
N HIS A 35 21.29 2.60 2.50
CA HIS A 35 21.81 3.51 3.53
C HIS A 35 20.82 4.60 3.96
N GLU A 36 19.94 5.03 3.06
CA GLU A 36 18.88 6.01 3.37
C GLU A 36 17.69 5.39 4.13
N THR A 37 17.52 4.07 4.06
CA THR A 37 16.30 3.39 4.51
C THR A 37 16.53 2.34 5.60
N ILE A 38 17.78 1.95 5.85
CA ILE A 38 18.20 0.94 6.82
C ILE A 38 19.39 1.50 7.61
N PRO A 39 19.42 1.37 8.95
CA PRO A 39 18.41 0.75 9.81
C PRO A 39 17.16 1.60 9.99
N SER A 40 16.01 0.95 10.18
CA SER A 40 14.72 1.62 10.30
C SER A 40 13.65 0.68 10.89
N PRO A 41 12.63 1.22 11.60
CA PRO A 41 11.44 0.45 11.98
C PRO A 41 10.52 0.12 10.79
N ARG A 42 10.79 0.65 9.59
CA ARG A 42 10.00 0.36 8.38
C ARG A 42 9.91 -1.13 8.12
N VAL A 43 8.68 -1.62 7.98
CA VAL A 43 8.43 -3.04 7.73
C VAL A 43 8.39 -3.28 6.23
N PHE A 44 9.38 -4.02 5.74
CA PHE A 44 9.47 -4.46 4.35
C PHE A 44 8.75 -5.79 4.16
N ARG A 45 8.12 -5.95 3.01
CA ARG A 45 7.72 -7.26 2.50
C ARG A 45 8.90 -7.88 1.76
N ARG A 46 9.27 -9.12 2.08
CA ARG A 46 10.29 -9.86 1.34
C ARG A 46 9.64 -10.85 0.39
N ASP A 47 9.85 -10.65 -0.90
CA ASP A 47 9.40 -11.55 -1.96
C ASP A 47 10.51 -12.58 -2.31
N GLY A 48 10.23 -13.45 -3.29
CA GLY A 48 11.04 -14.63 -3.63
C GLY A 48 12.48 -14.33 -4.04
N GLU A 49 13.23 -15.41 -4.31
CA GLU A 49 14.65 -15.35 -4.67
C GLU A 49 14.87 -15.16 -6.17
N HIS A 50 15.78 -14.26 -6.52
CA HIS A 50 16.33 -14.07 -7.86
C HIS A 50 17.86 -14.18 -7.79
N GLY A 51 18.40 -15.37 -8.04
CA GLY A 51 19.83 -15.63 -7.89
C GLY A 51 20.26 -15.56 -6.42
N PRO A 52 21.34 -14.83 -6.07
CA PRO A 52 21.79 -14.72 -4.68
C PRO A 52 21.01 -13.69 -3.85
N PHE A 53 20.10 -12.95 -4.48
CA PHE A 53 19.33 -11.88 -3.84
C PHE A 53 17.86 -12.26 -3.65
N VAL A 54 17.27 -11.74 -2.58
CA VAL A 54 15.83 -11.61 -2.34
C VAL A 54 15.43 -10.15 -2.57
N THR A 55 14.19 -9.91 -2.93
CA THR A 55 13.67 -8.54 -3.12
C THR A 55 12.87 -8.10 -1.90
N LEU A 56 13.24 -6.96 -1.33
CA LEU A 56 12.46 -6.25 -0.32
C LEU A 56 11.59 -5.19 -1.01
N HIS A 57 10.33 -5.10 -0.60
CA HIS A 57 9.36 -4.13 -1.08
C HIS A 57 8.89 -3.25 0.06
N TYR A 58 8.79 -1.95 -0.21
CA TYR A 58 8.17 -0.97 0.69
C TYR A 58 7.44 0.07 -0.16
N GLY A 59 6.14 -0.17 -0.41
CA GLY A 59 5.40 0.58 -1.43
C GLY A 59 6.04 0.42 -2.80
N GLN A 60 6.49 1.52 -3.40
CA GLN A 60 7.18 1.53 -4.69
C GLN A 60 8.70 1.28 -4.57
N LEU A 61 9.28 1.38 -3.37
CA LEU A 61 10.69 1.10 -3.15
C LEU A 61 10.95 -0.40 -3.27
N GLN A 62 12.03 -0.76 -3.99
CA GLN A 62 12.54 -2.11 -4.08
C GLN A 62 14.04 -2.13 -3.76
N LEU A 63 14.47 -3.11 -2.96
CA LEU A 63 15.89 -3.36 -2.67
C LEU A 63 16.21 -4.84 -2.90
N ARG A 64 17.30 -5.14 -3.61
CA ARG A 64 17.83 -6.50 -3.76
C ARG A 64 18.89 -6.72 -2.69
N VAL A 65 18.68 -7.70 -1.82
CA VAL A 65 19.58 -8.01 -0.70
C VAL A 65 19.84 -9.50 -0.61
N LYS A 66 21.01 -9.89 -0.11
CA LYS A 66 21.25 -11.28 0.30
C LYS A 66 20.40 -11.59 1.52
N ARG A 67 20.19 -12.88 1.79
CA ARG A 67 19.51 -13.31 3.02
C ARG A 67 20.38 -13.00 4.24
N THR A 68 20.04 -11.92 4.91
CA THR A 68 20.67 -11.49 6.17
C THR A 68 19.73 -11.65 7.35
N MET A 69 20.27 -11.51 8.56
CA MET A 69 19.46 -11.46 9.77
C MET A 69 18.64 -10.17 9.78
N TRP A 70 17.34 -10.32 9.98
CA TRP A 70 16.38 -9.24 10.10
C TRP A 70 15.33 -9.64 11.14
N GLN A 71 14.54 -8.69 11.64
CA GLN A 71 13.49 -9.00 12.60
C GLN A 71 12.18 -9.26 11.86
N GLU A 72 11.78 -10.54 11.79
CA GLU A 72 10.49 -10.95 11.23
C GLU A 72 9.34 -10.51 12.15
N VAL A 73 8.23 -10.06 11.55
CA VAL A 73 7.02 -9.57 12.22
C VAL A 73 5.76 -10.10 11.53
N PRO A 74 4.63 -10.25 12.24
CA PRO A 74 3.37 -10.66 11.60
C PRO A 74 2.86 -9.59 10.63
N TRP A 75 2.21 -10.02 9.56
CA TRP A 75 1.45 -9.14 8.69
C TRP A 75 0.08 -8.83 9.28
N GLU A 76 -0.34 -7.57 9.27
CA GLU A 76 -1.62 -7.14 9.84
C GLU A 76 -2.67 -6.74 8.77
N GLY A 77 -2.43 -7.04 7.49
CA GLY A 77 -3.45 -6.90 6.43
C GLY A 77 -3.36 -5.64 5.58
N TYR A 78 -2.32 -4.82 5.75
CA TYR A 78 -2.13 -3.56 5.03
C TYR A 78 -0.71 -3.46 4.45
N GLU A 79 -0.58 -2.63 3.43
CA GLU A 79 0.63 -2.31 2.69
C GLU A 79 0.75 -0.79 2.47
N VAL A 80 1.97 -0.32 2.23
CA VAL A 80 2.19 1.06 1.78
C VAL A 80 1.59 1.22 0.38
N GLY A 81 0.78 2.25 0.20
CA GLY A 81 0.01 2.53 -1.02
C GLY A 81 -1.47 2.13 -0.93
N ASP A 82 -1.89 1.42 0.12
CA ASP A 82 -3.29 1.02 0.28
C ASP A 82 -4.18 2.24 0.60
N TRP A 83 -5.35 2.27 -0.03
CA TRP A 83 -6.38 3.28 0.21
C TRP A 83 -7.29 2.85 1.36
N VAL A 84 -7.34 3.66 2.41
CA VAL A 84 -7.99 3.31 3.67
C VAL A 84 -8.86 4.43 4.20
N GLU A 85 -9.86 4.05 4.98
CA GLU A 85 -10.63 4.94 5.84
C GLU A 85 -10.18 4.74 7.30
N VAL A 86 -9.97 5.86 8.01
CA VAL A 86 -9.77 5.88 9.46
C VAL A 86 -11.13 5.83 10.16
N LEU A 87 -11.33 4.82 10.99
CA LEU A 87 -12.56 4.61 11.74
C LEU A 87 -12.63 5.52 12.97
N SER A 88 -13.80 6.12 13.23
CA SER A 88 -14.03 6.85 14.49
C SER A 88 -14.07 5.87 15.67
N ARG A 89 -12.94 5.69 16.36
CA ARG A 89 -12.88 4.89 17.60
C ARG A 89 -13.45 5.66 18.79
N GLY A 90 -14.76 5.95 18.77
CA GLY A 90 -15.46 6.67 19.84
C GLY A 90 -14.90 8.08 20.07
N GLN A 91 -14.78 8.87 18.99
CA GLN A 91 -14.20 10.23 18.98
C GLN A 91 -12.67 10.31 19.21
N LYS A 92 -11.95 9.19 19.34
CA LYS A 92 -10.48 9.20 19.39
C LYS A 92 -9.85 9.60 18.05
N ASN A 93 -10.44 9.14 16.97
CA ASN A 93 -9.98 9.42 15.61
C ASN A 93 -11.02 10.25 14.87
N THR A 94 -10.55 11.23 14.11
CA THR A 94 -11.36 11.97 13.13
C THR A 94 -11.48 11.13 11.86
N PRO A 95 -12.69 10.70 11.46
CA PRO A 95 -12.89 9.96 10.22
C PRO A 95 -12.37 10.71 9.01
N ARG A 96 -11.68 9.99 8.14
CA ARG A 96 -11.06 10.49 6.92
C ARG A 96 -10.63 9.33 6.04
N THR A 97 -10.45 9.59 4.76
CA THR A 97 -9.86 8.66 3.81
C THR A 97 -8.46 9.12 3.42
N GLY A 98 -7.59 8.19 3.11
CA GLY A 98 -6.24 8.51 2.65
C GLY A 98 -5.47 7.27 2.20
N THR A 99 -4.22 7.48 1.85
CA THR A 99 -3.31 6.41 1.44
C THR A 99 -2.32 6.12 2.55
N ILE A 100 -2.03 4.85 2.82
CA ILE A 100 -0.92 4.48 3.71
C ILE A 100 0.40 4.88 3.05
N ARG A 101 1.14 5.80 3.68
CA ARG A 101 2.46 6.25 3.21
C ARG A 101 3.61 5.54 3.90
N GLU A 102 3.42 5.15 5.17
CA GLU A 102 4.45 4.43 5.93
C GLU A 102 3.85 3.35 6.83
N MET A 103 4.62 2.27 7.02
CA MET A 103 4.33 1.15 7.90
C MET A 103 5.55 0.85 8.75
N GLU A 104 5.44 1.06 10.05
CA GLU A 104 6.53 0.90 11.01
C GLU A 104 6.18 -0.12 12.09
N TRP A 105 7.17 -0.87 12.57
CA TRP A 105 7.01 -1.75 13.72
C TRP A 105 7.27 -1.01 15.03
N GLU A 106 6.36 -1.11 16.00
CA GLU A 106 6.57 -0.63 17.36
C GLU A 106 6.92 -1.82 18.29
N PRO A 107 8.19 -2.02 18.68
CA PRO A 107 8.61 -3.21 19.42
C PRO A 107 7.93 -3.36 20.79
N ARG A 108 7.56 -2.26 21.44
CA ARG A 108 6.93 -2.30 22.78
C ARG A 108 5.48 -2.76 22.71
N ALA A 109 4.74 -2.29 21.71
CA ALA A 109 3.35 -2.65 21.48
C ALA A 109 3.21 -4.00 20.75
N ARG A 110 4.28 -4.43 20.05
CA ARG A 110 4.29 -5.60 19.17
C ARG A 110 3.20 -5.51 18.10
N SER A 111 3.08 -4.33 17.50
CA SER A 111 2.10 -4.05 16.45
C SER A 111 2.67 -3.11 15.40
N MET A 112 2.05 -3.12 14.22
CA MET A 112 2.32 -2.13 13.19
C MET A 112 1.71 -0.77 13.54
N ARG A 113 2.39 0.29 13.11
CA ARG A 113 1.90 1.66 13.06
C ARG A 113 1.84 2.08 11.60
N TYR A 114 0.68 2.57 11.21
CA TYR A 114 0.39 3.06 9.88
C TYR A 114 0.32 4.58 9.92
N PHE A 115 1.06 5.21 9.01
CA PHE A 115 0.95 6.63 8.75
C PHE A 115 0.28 6.82 7.42
N ILE A 116 -0.67 7.75 7.36
CA ILE A 116 -1.44 8.01 6.15
C ILE A 116 -1.19 9.43 5.65
N GLU A 117 -1.54 9.65 4.39
CA GLU A 117 -1.64 10.97 3.77
C GLU A 117 -2.99 11.16 3.09
N GLU A 118 -3.43 12.41 3.02
CA GLU A 118 -4.66 12.82 2.38
C GLU A 118 -4.33 13.85 1.29
N ALA A 119 -4.65 13.53 0.03
CA ALA A 119 -4.29 14.35 -1.14
C ALA A 119 -2.80 14.76 -1.15
N GLY A 120 -1.91 13.83 -0.80
CA GLY A 120 -0.45 14.05 -0.72
C GLY A 120 0.04 14.79 0.52
N ASN A 121 -0.85 15.15 1.47
CA ASN A 121 -0.48 15.80 2.72
C ASN A 121 -0.37 14.77 3.85
N PRO A 122 0.80 14.62 4.48
CA PRO A 122 0.98 13.73 5.62
C PRO A 122 0.06 14.09 6.79
N ILE A 123 -0.61 13.08 7.34
CA ILE A 123 -1.32 13.21 8.61
C ILE A 123 -0.38 12.77 9.72
N PRO A 124 -0.18 13.58 10.78
CA PRO A 124 0.84 13.32 11.79
C PRO A 124 0.54 12.14 12.71
N ASN A 125 -0.73 11.72 12.79
CA ASN A 125 -1.15 10.62 13.66
C ASN A 125 -0.75 9.27 13.08
N ALA A 126 -0.31 8.36 13.96
CA ALA A 126 -0.14 6.95 13.67
C ALA A 126 -1.42 6.18 14.03
N TYR A 127 -1.74 5.17 13.22
CA TYR A 127 -2.92 4.33 13.35
C TYR A 127 -2.51 2.86 13.49
N THR A 128 -3.33 2.05 14.15
CA THR A 128 -3.19 0.59 14.18
C THR A 128 -4.06 -0.06 13.09
N ALA A 129 -3.88 -1.35 12.82
CA ALA A 129 -4.75 -2.08 11.89
C ALA A 129 -6.24 -1.96 12.26
N ASP A 130 -6.54 -1.97 13.57
CA ASP A 130 -7.87 -1.76 14.11
C ASP A 130 -8.45 -0.37 13.78
N ASP A 131 -7.63 0.65 13.59
CA ASP A 131 -8.12 1.99 13.28
C ASP A 131 -8.49 2.16 11.80
N LEU A 132 -8.17 1.17 10.95
CA LEU A 132 -8.25 1.30 9.50
C LEU A 132 -9.26 0.35 8.88
N ARG A 133 -9.71 0.70 7.69
CA ARG A 133 -10.52 -0.17 6.82
C ARG A 133 -10.13 0.08 5.37
N HIS A 134 -9.88 -0.99 4.61
CA HIS A 134 -9.73 -0.90 3.16
C HIS A 134 -10.98 -0.32 2.53
N VAL A 135 -10.82 0.68 1.68
CA VAL A 135 -11.91 1.27 0.90
C VAL A 135 -11.48 1.43 -0.55
N GLU A 136 -12.45 1.45 -1.46
CA GLU A 136 -12.15 1.69 -2.87
C GLU A 136 -11.78 3.16 -3.07
N PRO A 137 -10.79 3.49 -3.93
CA PRO A 137 -10.49 4.87 -4.26
C PRO A 137 -11.75 5.52 -4.84
N VAL A 138 -12.23 6.56 -4.18
CA VAL A 138 -13.27 7.40 -4.77
C VAL A 138 -12.57 8.18 -5.86
N LEU A 139 -12.67 7.69 -7.11
CA LEU A 139 -12.27 8.48 -8.27
C LEU A 139 -12.98 9.84 -8.15
N PRO A 140 -12.28 10.97 -8.41
CA PRO A 140 -12.95 12.24 -8.50
C PRO A 140 -14.13 12.05 -9.44
N VAL A 141 -15.35 12.26 -8.93
CA VAL A 141 -16.53 12.31 -9.78
C VAL A 141 -16.24 13.45 -10.74
N ASP A 142 -16.02 13.14 -12.03
CA ASP A 142 -15.97 14.15 -13.07
C ASP A 142 -17.16 15.08 -12.85
N ASP A 143 -16.86 16.39 -12.74
CA ASP A 143 -17.81 17.44 -12.40
C ASP A 143 -19.22 17.17 -12.96
N PRO A 144 -20.30 17.24 -12.16
CA PRO A 144 -21.67 17.09 -12.65
C PRO A 144 -22.09 18.20 -13.64
N ALA A 145 -21.19 19.11 -14.00
CA ALA A 145 -21.39 20.15 -15.02
C ALA A 145 -21.25 19.63 -16.47
N THR A 146 -20.83 18.38 -16.72
CA THR A 146 -20.65 17.86 -18.09
C THR A 146 -21.81 16.98 -18.59
N ILE A 147 -22.80 16.70 -17.74
CA ILE A 147 -24.05 16.06 -18.20
C ILE A 147 -24.89 17.12 -18.92
N THR A 148 -24.64 17.29 -20.22
CA THR A 148 -25.60 17.97 -21.09
C THR A 148 -26.84 17.07 -21.13
N PRO A 149 -28.02 17.50 -20.65
CA PRO A 149 -29.22 16.72 -20.87
C PRO A 149 -29.48 16.71 -22.38
N THR A 150 -29.27 15.56 -23.02
CA THR A 150 -29.80 15.29 -24.35
C THR A 150 -31.31 15.30 -24.21
N ILE A 151 -31.93 16.43 -24.52
CA ILE A 151 -33.37 16.53 -24.73
C ILE A 151 -33.67 15.62 -25.93
N PRO A 152 -34.48 14.56 -25.79
CA PRO A 152 -34.91 13.79 -26.95
C PRO A 152 -35.76 14.69 -27.83
N VAL A 153 -35.31 14.88 -29.08
CA VAL A 153 -36.12 15.47 -30.14
C VAL A 153 -37.36 14.59 -30.30
N PRO A 154 -38.59 15.12 -30.19
CA PRO A 154 -39.77 14.32 -30.41
C PRO A 154 -39.76 13.81 -31.85
N ALA A 155 -39.95 12.50 -32.01
CA ALA A 155 -40.11 11.90 -33.33
C ALA A 155 -41.35 12.51 -34.00
N GLU A 156 -41.12 13.17 -35.13
CA GLU A 156 -42.19 13.63 -36.01
C GLU A 156 -42.84 12.37 -36.61
N ASP A 157 -44.08 12.11 -36.22
CA ASP A 157 -44.90 11.00 -36.71
C ASP A 157 -45.16 11.16 -38.21
N ALA A 158 -44.32 10.50 -39.01
CA ALA A 158 -44.59 10.24 -40.41
C ALA A 158 -45.53 9.03 -40.53
N ASP A 159 -46.81 9.37 -40.68
CA ASP A 159 -47.78 8.77 -41.60
C ASP A 159 -48.24 7.31 -41.35
N ALA A 160 -49.52 7.18 -40.97
CA ALA A 160 -50.30 6.01 -41.34
C ALA A 160 -51.80 6.34 -41.55
N ARG A 161 -52.15 6.49 -42.83
CA ARG A 161 -53.25 5.80 -43.54
C ARG A 161 -54.70 6.29 -43.41
N ALA A 162 -55.16 6.79 -44.57
CA ALA A 162 -56.36 6.40 -45.31
C ALA A 162 -57.32 5.35 -44.69
N GLN A 163 -58.62 5.72 -44.76
CA GLN A 163 -59.90 4.96 -44.84
C GLN A 163 -60.86 5.50 -43.76
N LEU A 164 -61.90 6.26 -44.10
CA LEU A 164 -63.04 5.97 -45.00
C LEU A 164 -63.61 7.25 -45.62
#